data_AF-A0A0J1ICF2-F1
#
_entry.id   AF-A0A0J1ICF2-F1
#
_cell.length_a   1.000
_cell.length_b   1.000
_cell.length_c   1.000
_cell.angle_alpha   90.00
_cell.angle_beta   90.00
_cell.angle_gamma   90.00
#
_symmetry.space_group_name_H-M   'P 1'
#
loop_
_entity.id
_entity.type
_entity.pdbx_description
1 polymer ?
#
loop_
_entity_poly.entity_id
_entity_poly.type
_entity_poly.pdbx_seq_one_letter_code
_entity_poly.pdbx_strand_id
1 'polypeptide(L)'
;MVIILLFISLLFSAVLSIFTLTKTQKKWVALFVAFCGNSVVLAGTTWIIYISNEEVRLFGFGHSPLSLLPLFIPVITWINYFILELIKKFSKRSDSYSIAANK
;
A
#
# COMPACT_ATOMS: atom_id res chain seq x y z
N MET A 1 -1.97 18.47 -2.47
CA MET A 1 -1.29 17.58 -3.45
C MET A 1 -0.72 16.31 -2.80
N VAL A 2 0.17 16.42 -1.81
CA VAL A 2 0.80 15.24 -1.15
C VAL A 2 -0.21 14.27 -0.52
N ILE A 3 -1.25 14.77 0.17
CA ILE A 3 -2.30 13.94 0.78
C ILE A 3 -3.05 13.10 -0.27
N ILE A 4 -3.35 13.69 -1.44
CA ILE A 4 -4.05 13.00 -2.54
C ILE A 4 -3.17 11.87 -3.09
N LEU A 5 -1.87 12.12 -3.26
CA LEU A 5 -0.91 11.11 -3.72
C LEU A 5 -0.80 9.94 -2.72
N LEU A 6 -0.72 10.23 -1.42
CA LEU A 6 -0.72 9.21 -0.38
C LEU A 6 -2.00 8.38 -0.39
N PHE A 7 -3.15 9.02 -0.56
CA PHE A 7 -4.43 8.34 -0.63
C PHE A 7 -4.53 7.39 -1.84
N ILE A 8 -4.14 7.85 -3.03
CA ILE A 8 -4.10 7.02 -4.24
C ILE A 8 -3.12 5.85 -4.08
N SER A 9 -1.93 6.11 -3.53
CA SER A 9 -0.92 5.07 -3.28
C SER A 9 -1.43 3.99 -2.32
N LEU A 10 -2.14 4.41 -1.28
CA LEU A 10 -2.76 3.50 -0.31
C LEU A 10 -3.85 2.65 -0.96
N LEU A 11 -4.75 3.24 -1.76
CA LEU A 11 -5.80 2.50 -2.47
C LEU A 11 -5.19 1.48 -3.44
N PHE A 12 -4.21 1.90 -4.24
CA PHE A 12 -3.53 1.02 -5.20
C PHE A 12 -2.85 -0.15 -4.49
N SER A 13 -2.11 0.14 -3.42
CA SER A 13 -1.41 -0.88 -2.64
C SER A 13 -2.38 -1.85 -1.95
N ALA A 14 -3.51 -1.38 -1.45
CA ALA A 14 -4.54 -2.22 -0.84
C ALA A 14 -5.17 -3.17 -1.87
N VAL A 15 -5.56 -2.67 -3.05
CA VAL A 15 -6.11 -3.50 -4.13
C VAL A 15 -5.11 -4.58 -4.55
N LEU A 16 -3.84 -4.20 -4.76
CA LEU A 16 -2.78 -5.12 -5.14
C LEU A 16 -2.54 -6.20 -4.07
N SER A 17 -2.59 -5.80 -2.79
CA SER A 17 -2.41 -6.69 -1.65
C SER A 17 -3.53 -7.71 -1.52
N ILE A 18 -4.79 -7.26 -1.64
CA ILE A 18 -5.97 -8.13 -1.61
C ILE A 18 -5.94 -9.11 -2.78
N PHE A 19 -5.64 -8.63 -3.99
CA PHE A 19 -5.53 -9.48 -5.17
C PHE A 19 -4.40 -10.52 -5.03
N THR A 20 -3.27 -10.14 -4.43
CA THR A 20 -2.18 -11.08 -4.18
C THR A 20 -2.55 -12.11 -3.10
N LEU A 21 -3.30 -11.70 -2.06
CA LEU A 21 -3.76 -12.61 -1.02
C LEU A 21 -4.69 -13.68 -1.58
N THR A 22 -5.62 -13.32 -2.47
CA THR A 22 -6.54 -14.30 -3.08
C THR A 22 -5.81 -15.32 -3.95
N LYS A 23 -4.74 -14.90 -4.63
CA LYS A 23 -3.92 -15.78 -5.48
C LYS A 23 -2.94 -16.66 -4.71
N THR A 24 -2.24 -16.10 -3.73
CA THR A 24 -1.12 -16.79 -3.05
C THR A 24 -1.53 -17.46 -1.75
N GLN A 25 -2.64 -17.04 -1.12
CA GLN A 25 -3.09 -17.46 0.23
C GLN A 25 -2.06 -17.20 1.35
N LYS A 26 -0.89 -16.62 1.01
CA LYS A 26 0.23 -16.36 1.89
C LYS A 26 0.29 -14.86 2.23
N LYS A 27 -0.09 -14.53 3.46
CA LYS A 27 -0.10 -13.15 4.00
C LYS A 27 1.23 -12.41 3.77
N TRP A 28 2.35 -13.06 4.08
CA TRP A 28 3.68 -12.47 3.95
C TRP A 28 4.04 -12.11 2.50
N VAL A 29 3.60 -12.93 1.53
CA VAL A 29 3.81 -12.64 0.11
C VAL A 29 2.94 -11.45 -0.32
N ALA A 30 1.67 -11.41 0.10
CA ALA A 30 0.79 -10.26 -0.15
C ALA A 30 1.31 -8.95 0.45
N LEU A 31 1.96 -9.01 1.62
CA LEU A 31 2.60 -7.87 2.25
C LEU A 31 3.86 -7.41 1.52
N PHE A 32 4.72 -8.34 1.12
CA PHE A 32 5.93 -8.02 0.37
C PHE A 32 5.59 -7.36 -0.97
N VAL A 33 4.59 -7.90 -1.69
CA VAL A 33 4.10 -7.30 -2.94
C VAL A 33 3.50 -5.91 -2.70
N ALA A 34 2.74 -5.72 -1.62
CA ALA A 34 2.19 -4.42 -1.27
C ALA A 34 3.29 -3.40 -0.95
N PHE A 35 4.32 -3.78 -0.19
CA PHE A 35 5.48 -2.95 0.12
C PHE A 35 6.27 -2.55 -1.14
N CYS A 36 6.56 -3.52 -2.03
CA CYS A 36 7.25 -3.26 -3.28
C CYS A 36 6.42 -2.35 -4.20
N GLY A 37 5.14 -2.66 -4.40
CA GLY A 37 4.25 -1.86 -5.23
C GLY A 37 4.13 -0.42 -4.73
N ASN A 38 3.97 -0.24 -3.42
CA ASN A 38 3.86 1.09 -2.83
C ASN A 38 5.17 1.89 -2.93
N SER A 39 6.32 1.21 -2.75
CA SER A 39 7.63 1.83 -2.93
C SER A 39 7.85 2.28 -4.37
N VAL A 40 7.49 1.45 -5.35
CA VAL A 40 7.58 1.80 -6.79
C VAL A 40 6.69 2.98 -7.13
N VAL A 41 5.44 3.00 -6.65
CA VAL A 41 4.50 4.11 -6.91
C VAL A 41 5.00 5.41 -6.29
N LEU A 42 5.41 5.39 -5.03
CA LEU A 42 5.86 6.61 -4.32
C LEU A 42 7.19 7.12 -4.86
N ALA A 43 8.15 6.23 -5.15
CA ALA A 43 9.43 6.59 -5.76
C ALA A 43 9.25 7.10 -7.19
N GLY A 44 8.44 6.42 -8.01
CA GLY A 44 8.16 6.83 -9.38
C GLY A 44 7.45 8.18 -9.44
N THR A 45 6.46 8.40 -8.57
CA THR A 45 5.75 9.69 -8.48
C THR A 45 6.69 10.80 -8.03
N THR A 46 7.53 10.53 -7.02
CA THR A 46 8.55 11.46 -6.55
C THR A 46 9.50 11.86 -7.68
N TRP A 47 9.95 10.88 -8.46
CA TRP A 47 10.83 11.10 -9.60
C TRP A 47 10.18 11.96 -10.68
N ILE A 48 8.93 11.67 -11.05
CA ILE A 48 8.16 12.44 -12.05
C ILE A 48 8.02 13.90 -11.58
N ILE A 49 7.68 14.13 -10.31
CA ILE A 49 7.53 15.49 -9.79
C ILE A 49 8.89 16.21 -9.76
N TYR A 50 9.97 15.51 -9.42
CA TYR A 50 11.31 16.08 -9.43
C TYR A 50 11.72 16.57 -10.82
N ILE A 51 11.47 15.79 -11.89
CA ILE A 51 11.84 16.21 -13.25
C ILE A 51 10.93 17.32 -13.80
N SER A 52 9.66 17.35 -13.39
CA SER A 52 8.66 18.30 -13.90
C SER A 52 8.59 19.62 -13.12
N ASN A 53 9.22 19.72 -11.95
CA ASN A 53 9.17 20.92 -11.12
C ASN A 53 10.56 21.55 -10.96
N GLU A 54 10.77 22.69 -11.62
CA GLU A 54 12.02 23.44 -11.58
C GLU A 54 12.35 23.97 -10.17
N GLU A 55 11.34 24.33 -9.37
CA GLU A 55 11.54 24.79 -8.00
C GLU A 55 12.14 23.69 -7.12
N VAL A 56 11.63 22.45 -7.24
CA VAL A 56 12.16 21.31 -6.47
C VAL A 56 13.58 20.96 -6.90
N ARG A 57 13.94 21.17 -8.18
CA ARG A 57 15.30 20.99 -8.68
C ARG A 57 16.26 22.08 -8.20
N LEU A 58 15.78 23.33 -8.10
CA LEU A 58 16.60 24.49 -7.71
C LEU A 58 16.78 24.61 -6.20
N PHE A 59 15.72 24.41 -5.42
CA PHE A 59 15.73 24.53 -3.96
C PHE A 59 16.04 23.21 -3.24
N GLY A 60 16.09 22.10 -3.98
CA GLY A 60 16.42 20.79 -3.45
C GLY A 60 15.24 20.09 -2.77
N PHE A 61 15.35 18.77 -2.67
CA PHE A 61 14.26 17.90 -2.23
C PHE A 61 13.86 18.13 -0.75
N GLY A 62 14.80 18.57 0.08
CA GLY A 62 14.59 18.76 1.53
C GLY A 62 13.68 19.94 1.89
N HIS A 63 13.46 20.89 0.98
CA HIS A 63 12.56 22.02 1.20
C HIS A 63 11.12 21.76 0.72
N SER A 64 10.89 20.62 0.04
CA SER A 64 9.57 20.25 -0.43
C SER A 64 8.89 19.29 0.54
N PRO A 65 7.57 19.42 0.79
CA PRO A 65 6.80 18.43 1.54
C PRO A 65 6.77 17.04 0.87
N LEU A 66 7.29 16.92 -0.35
CA LEU A 66 7.53 15.64 -1.03
C LEU A 66 8.60 14.78 -0.33
N SER A 67 9.54 15.39 0.41
CA SER A 67 10.52 14.65 1.22
C SER A 67 9.90 13.73 2.26
N LEU A 68 8.64 13.96 2.62
CA LEU A 68 7.89 13.14 3.57
C LEU A 68 7.30 11.87 2.94
N LEU A 69 7.16 11.79 1.60
CA LEU A 69 6.53 10.64 0.91
C LEU A 69 7.17 9.29 1.28
N PRO A 70 8.50 9.14 1.34
CA PRO A 70 9.13 7.86 1.72
C PRO A 70 8.82 7.44 3.16
N LEU A 71 8.62 8.39 4.08
CA LEU A 71 8.28 8.09 5.48
C LEU A 71 6.90 7.47 5.62
N PHE A 72 6.01 7.67 4.65
CA PHE A 72 4.70 7.04 4.63
C PHE A 72 4.70 5.61 4.05
N ILE A 73 5.80 5.15 3.43
CA ILE A 73 5.93 3.76 2.97
C ILE A 73 5.63 2.77 4.12
N PRO A 74 6.32 2.82 5.28
CA PRO A 74 6.04 1.91 6.39
C PRO A 74 4.62 2.05 6.94
N VAL A 75 4.09 3.29 7.02
CA VAL A 75 2.73 3.56 7.52
C VAL A 75 1.68 2.88 6.65
N ILE A 76 1.77 3.04 5.33
CA ILE A 76 0.82 2.42 4.40
C ILE A 76 0.97 0.89 4.41
N THR A 77 2.20 0.37 4.51
CA THR A 77 2.43 -1.08 4.64
C THR A 77 1.81 -1.65 5.91
N TRP A 78 1.87 -0.95 7.04
CA TRP A 78 1.18 -1.34 8.27
C TRP A 78 -0.34 -1.32 8.12
N ILE A 79 -0.90 -0.30 7.46
CA ILE A 79 -2.35 -0.27 7.18
C ILE A 79 -2.76 -1.51 6.36
N ASN A 80 -2.01 -1.85 5.31
CA ASN A 80 -2.26 -3.06 4.52
C ASN A 80 -2.14 -4.34 5.35
N TYR A 81 -1.21 -4.39 6.31
CA TYR A 81 -1.10 -5.50 7.25
C TYR A 81 -2.39 -5.72 8.05
N PHE A 82 -2.95 -4.66 8.63
CA PHE A 82 -4.19 -4.75 9.38
C PHE A 82 -5.38 -5.14 8.50
N ILE A 83 -5.46 -4.58 7.28
CA ILE A 83 -6.51 -4.94 6.32
C ILE A 83 -6.45 -6.43 5.98
N LEU A 84 -5.26 -6.96 5.66
CA LEU A 84 -5.08 -8.38 5.35
C LEU A 84 -5.41 -9.28 6.55
N GLU A 85 -5.03 -8.88 7.77
CA GLU A 85 -5.34 -9.62 9.01
C GLU A 85 -6.85 -9.72 9.22
N LEU A 86 -7.57 -8.60 9.03
CA LEU A 86 -9.01 -8.55 9.15
C LEU A 86 -9.68 -9.44 8.10
N ILE A 87 -9.30 -9.31 6.82
CA ILE A 87 -9.87 -10.11 5.72
C ILE A 87 -9.67 -11.61 5.99
N LYS A 88 -8.46 -12.01 6.42
CA LYS A 88 -8.18 -13.42 6.72
C LYS A 88 -9.01 -13.93 7.90
N LYS A 89 -9.20 -13.10 8.94
CA LYS A 89 -10.03 -13.44 10.09
C LYS A 89 -11.50 -13.60 9.70
N PHE A 90 -12.03 -12.73 8.84
CA PHE A 90 -13.40 -12.82 8.34
C PHE A 90 -13.61 -14.03 7.42
N SER A 91 -12.67 -14.31 6.51
CA SER A 91 -12.72 -15.49 5.63
C SER A 91 -12.76 -16.79 6.45
N LYS A 92 -11.85 -16.97 7.42
CA LYS A 92 -11.83 -18.16 8.28
C LYS A 92 -13.13 -18.34 9.07
N ARG A 93 -13.75 -17.23 9.49
CA ARG A 93 -15.03 -17.26 10.22
C ARG A 93 -16.18 -17.69 9.30
N SER A 94 -16.21 -17.21 8.07
CA SER A 94 -17.19 -17.59 7.05
C SER A 94 -17.15 -19.10 6.77
N ASP A 95 -15.95 -19.66 6.59
CA ASP A 95 -15.77 -21.10 6.33
C ASP A 95 -16.23 -21.96 7.52
N SER A 96 -16.05 -21.47 8.76
CA SER A 96 -16.52 -22.19 9.94
C SER A 96 -18.05 -22.25 10.05
N TYR A 97 -18.75 -21.20 9.62
CA TYR A 97 -20.22 -21.19 9.60
C TYR A 97 -20.79 -22.06 8.48
N SER A 98 -20.16 -22.09 7.31
CA SER A 98 -20.62 -22.94 6.21
C SER A 98 -20.51 -24.43 6.53
N ILE A 99 -19.44 -24.84 7.24
CA ILE A 99 -19.28 -26.23 7.69
C ILE A 99 -20.33 -26.58 8.77
N ALA A 100 -20.62 -25.67 9.70
CA ALA A 100 -21.61 -25.89 10.75
C ALA A 100 -23.06 -25.96 10.23
N ALA A 101 -23.37 -25.25 9.14
CA ALA A 101 -24.71 -25.25 8.52
C ALA A 101 -25.01 -26.50 7.68
N ASN A 102 -23.98 -27.27 7.31
CA ASN A 102 -24.08 -28.44 6.44
C ASN A 102 -24.04 -29.78 7.20
N LYS A 103 -24.16 -29.71 8.53
CA LYS A 103 -24.05 -30.85 9.46
C LYS A 103 -25.33 -30.99 10.27
#